data_AF-A0A328E7E6-F1
#
_entry.id   AF-A0A328E7E6-F1
#
_cell.length_a   1.000
_cell.length_b   1.000
_cell.length_c   1.000
_cell.angle_alpha   90.00
_cell.angle_beta   90.00
_cell.angle_gamma   90.00
#
_symmetry.space_group_name_H-M   'P 1'
#
loop_
_entity.id
_entity.type
_entity.pdbx_description
1 polymer ?
#
loop_
_entity_poly.entity_id
_entity_poly.type
_entity_poly.pdbx_seq_one_letter_code
_entity_poly.pdbx_strand_id
1 'polypeptide(L)'
;MAATLHNITFHNLSSNITVTKCASEVDCWIKATVFYYRYGVGLSNLLLVGLDVEWHPCKSWEETNPVATLQLCMRKNCLIFQITSL
;
A
#
# COMPACT_ATOMS: atom_id res chain seq x y z
N MET A 1 12.53 -10.37 2.94
CA MET A 1 11.25 -11.07 2.69
C MET A 1 10.70 -10.56 1.37
N ALA A 2 10.16 -11.44 0.53
CA ALA A 2 9.59 -11.03 -0.76
C ALA A 2 8.16 -10.50 -0.57
N ALA A 3 7.71 -9.63 -1.48
CA ALA A 3 6.31 -9.22 -1.53
C ALA A 3 5.41 -10.38 -1.99
N THR A 4 4.16 -10.39 -1.51
CA THR A 4 3.12 -11.31 -1.99
C THR A 4 2.10 -10.53 -2.81
N LEU A 5 1.65 -11.13 -3.92
CA LEU A 5 0.70 -10.54 -4.84
C LEU A 5 -0.64 -11.27 -4.72
N HIS A 6 -1.71 -10.51 -4.56
CA HIS A 6 -3.08 -11.01 -4.47
C HIS A 6 -3.94 -10.31 -5.50
N ASN A 7 -4.87 -11.04 -6.10
CA ASN A 7 -5.92 -10.45 -6.94
C ASN A 7 -7.25 -10.62 -6.20
N ILE A 8 -7.82 -9.50 -5.77
CA ILE A 8 -9.04 -9.47 -4.94
C ILE A 8 -10.14 -8.78 -5.75
N THR A 9 -11.32 -9.40 -5.78
CA THR A 9 -12.52 -8.80 -6.38
C THR A 9 -13.46 -8.37 -5.25
N PHE A 10 -13.79 -7.08 -5.21
CA PHE A 10 -14.74 -6.51 -4.26
C PHE A 10 -15.72 -5.61 -5.01
N HIS A 11 -17.03 -5.75 -4.76
CA HIS A 11 -18.09 -5.05 -5.53
C HIS A 11 -17.89 -5.11 -7.07
N ASN A 12 -17.52 -6.27 -7.61
CA ASN A 12 -17.22 -6.48 -9.04
C ASN A 12 -16.03 -5.67 -9.59
N LEU A 13 -15.18 -5.12 -8.71
CA LEU A 13 -13.93 -4.45 -9.08
C LEU A 13 -12.76 -5.33 -8.66
N SER A 14 -12.01 -5.84 -9.64
CA SER A 14 -10.77 -6.58 -9.41
C SER A 14 -9.60 -5.63 -9.20
N SER A 15 -8.82 -5.90 -8.15
CA SER A 15 -7.68 -5.11 -7.72
C SER A 15 -6.48 -6.02 -7.42
N ASN A 16 -5.31 -5.57 -7.85
CA ASN A 16 -4.03 -6.18 -7.51
C ASN A 16 -3.53 -5.57 -6.20
N ILE A 17 -3.29 -6.42 -5.21
CA ILE A 17 -2.79 -6.04 -3.89
C ILE A 17 -1.38 -6.60 -3.73
N THR A 18 -0.41 -5.73 -3.49
CA THR A 18 0.95 -6.09 -3.09
C THR A 18 1.05 -5.98 -1.57
N VAL A 19 1.33 -7.08 -0.88
CA VAL A 19 1.52 -7.11 0.58
C VAL A 19 2.98 -7.38 0.89
N THR A 20 3.61 -6.53 1.70
CA THR A 20 5.02 -6.69 2.07
C THR A 20 5.33 -6.14 3.45
N LYS A 21 6.32 -6.76 4.11
CA LYS A 21 7.01 -6.24 5.31
C LYS A 21 8.36 -5.57 4.95
N CYS A 22 8.76 -5.59 3.67
CA CYS A 22 10.10 -5.22 3.23
C CYS A 22 10.13 -3.80 2.63
N ALA A 23 10.89 -2.90 3.24
CA ALA A 23 11.00 -1.51 2.81
C ALA A 23 11.54 -1.35 1.37
N SER A 24 12.47 -2.20 0.93
CA SER A 24 12.98 -2.12 -0.44
C SER A 24 11.92 -2.47 -1.49
N GLU A 25 11.01 -3.40 -1.17
CA GLU A 25 9.87 -3.73 -2.05
C GLU A 25 8.88 -2.57 -2.13
N VAL A 26 8.68 -1.85 -1.02
CA VAL A 26 7.87 -0.62 -0.99
C VAL A 26 8.48 0.45 -1.89
N ASP A 27 9.78 0.70 -1.79
CA ASP A 27 10.49 1.65 -2.65
C ASP A 27 10.37 1.28 -4.13
N CYS A 28 10.55 -0.01 -4.46
CA CYS A 28 10.39 -0.52 -5.82
C CYS A 28 8.95 -0.31 -6.33
N TRP A 29 7.94 -0.63 -5.52
CA TRP A 29 6.54 -0.46 -5.87
C TRP A 29 6.18 1.01 -6.13
N ILE A 30 6.65 1.93 -5.27
CA ILE A 30 6.41 3.38 -5.43
C ILE A 30 7.06 3.89 -6.71
N LYS A 31 8.33 3.56 -6.95
CA LYS A 31 9.05 3.98 -8.17
C LYS A 31 8.37 3.47 -9.43
N ALA A 32 8.01 2.19 -9.47
CA ALA A 32 7.32 1.58 -10.60
C ALA A 32 5.95 2.23 -10.84
N THR A 33 5.16 2.45 -9.78
CA THR A 33 3.86 3.10 -9.86
C THR A 33 3.99 4.52 -10.39
N VAL A 34 4.84 5.36 -9.79
CA VAL A 34 5.05 6.74 -10.24
C VAL A 34 5.54 6.80 -11.69
N PHE A 35 6.48 5.93 -12.07
CA PHE A 35 6.97 5.85 -13.45
C PHE A 35 5.86 5.48 -14.44
N TYR A 36 5.10 4.43 -14.15
CA TYR A 36 4.02 3.96 -15.01
C TYR A 36 2.95 5.05 -15.23
N TYR A 37 2.57 5.77 -14.18
CA TYR A 37 1.51 6.79 -14.30
C TYR A 37 1.99 8.10 -14.92
N ARG A 38 3.24 8.52 -14.69
CA ARG A 38 3.78 9.75 -15.30
C ARG A 38 4.13 9.57 -16.77
N TYR A 39 4.62 8.41 -17.17
CA TYR A 39 5.17 8.19 -18.52
C TYR A 39 4.35 7.22 -19.37
N GLY A 40 3.59 6.31 -18.76
CA GLY A 40 2.92 5.20 -19.47
C GLY A 40 1.47 5.45 -19.86
N VAL A 41 0.66 6.06 -18.99
CA VAL A 41 -0.80 6.21 -19.21
C VAL A 41 -1.24 7.63 -19.61
N GLY A 42 -0.32 8.58 -19.73
CA GLY A 42 -0.61 9.95 -20.22
C GLY A 42 -1.68 10.70 -19.41
N LEU A 43 -1.96 10.27 -18.18
CA LEU A 43 -2.94 10.91 -17.31
C LEU A 43 -2.35 12.21 -16.76
N SER A 44 -3.21 13.22 -16.61
CA SER A 44 -2.87 14.57 -16.18
C SER A 44 -2.00 14.58 -14.93
N ASN A 45 -1.27 15.69 -14.73
CA ASN A 45 -0.29 15.94 -13.67
C ASN A 45 -0.74 15.65 -12.21
N LEU A 46 -1.95 15.16 -12.00
CA LEU A 46 -2.53 14.85 -10.70
C LEU A 46 -2.52 13.33 -10.45
N LEU A 47 -1.54 12.88 -9.67
CA LEU A 47 -1.49 11.52 -9.11
C LEU A 47 -2.37 11.46 -7.86
N LEU A 48 -3.58 10.90 -7.98
CA LEU A 48 -4.45 10.64 -6.82
C LEU A 48 -4.14 9.26 -6.23
N VAL A 49 -3.90 9.23 -4.91
CA VAL A 49 -3.61 8.01 -4.14
C VAL A 49 -4.61 7.94 -3.00
N GLY A 50 -5.30 6.80 -2.87
CA GLY A 50 -6.03 6.46 -1.65
C GLY A 50 -5.03 6.10 -0.56
N LEU A 51 -5.17 6.71 0.61
CA LEU A 51 -4.32 6.51 1.77
C LEU A 51 -5.17 5.98 2.92
N ASP A 52 -4.72 4.91 3.55
CA ASP A 52 -5.31 4.41 4.79
C ASP A 52 -4.21 3.93 5.75
N VAL A 53 -4.47 3.99 7.05
CA VAL A 53 -3.49 3.74 8.11
C VAL A 53 -4.13 2.96 9.25
N GLU A 54 -3.58 1.78 9.52
CA GLU A 54 -4.01 0.92 10.61
C GLU A 54 -2.97 0.89 11.73
N TRP A 55 -3.46 0.87 12.96
CA TRP A 55 -2.64 1.01 14.16
C TRP A 55 -2.55 -0.30 14.92
N HIS A 56 -1.46 -0.51 15.65
CA HIS A 56 -1.36 -1.65 16.57
C HIS A 56 -2.37 -1.46 17.71
N PRO A 57 -3.18 -2.48 18.07
CA PRO A 57 -4.14 -2.38 19.17
C PRO A 57 -3.43 -2.05 20.50
N CYS A 58 -3.97 -1.10 21.25
CA CYS A 58 -3.42 -0.73 22.55
C CYS A 58 -3.64 -1.84 23.59
N LYS A 59 -2.62 -2.13 24.41
CA LYS A 59 -2.74 -3.09 25.53
C LYS A 59 -2.77 -2.41 26.91
N SER A 60 -2.47 -1.11 27.00
CA SER A 60 -2.47 -0.35 28.26
C SER A 60 -2.88 1.11 28.02
N TRP A 61 -3.11 1.89 29.08
CA TRP A 61 -3.56 3.28 28.98
C TRP A 61 -2.42 4.28 28.71
N GLU A 62 -1.17 3.81 28.67
CA GLU A 62 0.03 4.66 28.65
C GLU A 62 0.86 4.53 27.35
N GLU A 63 0.46 3.66 26.41
CA GLU A 63 1.21 3.45 25.17
C GLU A 63 0.65 4.25 24.00
N THR A 64 1.55 4.88 23.22
CA THR A 64 1.24 5.39 21.90
C THR A 64 0.87 4.22 21.00
N ASN A 65 -0.24 4.27 20.27
CA ASN A 65 -0.55 3.28 19.24
C ASN A 65 0.40 3.49 18.06
N PRO A 66 1.41 2.64 17.81
CA PRO A 66 2.24 2.79 16.63
C PRO A 66 1.45 2.40 15.37
N VAL A 67 1.78 3.02 14.24
CA VAL A 67 1.27 2.58 12.94
C VAL A 67 1.76 1.15 12.69
N ALA A 68 0.81 0.26 12.38
CA ALA A 68 1.11 -1.13 12.07
C ALA A 68 1.06 -1.42 10.57
N THR A 69 0.10 -0.82 9.86
CA THR A 69 -0.07 -1.01 8.42
C THR A 69 -0.31 0.33 7.73
N LEU A 70 0.32 0.53 6.59
CA LEU A 70 0.08 1.63 5.67
C LEU A 70 -0.46 1.08 4.36
N GLN A 71 -1.60 1.58 3.89
CA GLN A 71 -2.17 1.21 2.60
C GLN A 71 -2.11 2.39 1.63
N LEU A 72 -1.62 2.13 0.42
CA LEU A 72 -1.61 3.08 -0.69
C LEU A 72 -2.29 2.44 -1.89
N CYS A 73 -3.35 3.06 -2.42
CA CYS A 73 -4.09 2.54 -3.56
C CYS A 73 -4.10 3.54 -4.72
N MET A 74 -3.65 3.11 -5.89
CA MET A 74 -3.77 3.87 -7.13
C MET A 74 -4.57 3.06 -8.16
N ARG A 75 -5.80 3.51 -8.41
CA ARG A 75 -6.81 2.81 -9.21
C ARG A 75 -7.05 1.39 -8.69
N LYS A 76 -6.56 0.38 -9.42
CA LYS A 76 -6.72 -1.05 -9.13
C LYS A 76 -5.45 -1.69 -8.58
N ASN A 77 -4.41 -0.91 -8.29
CA ASN A 77 -3.15 -1.42 -7.75
C ASN A 77 -2.94 -0.81 -6.36
N CYS A 78 -2.86 -1.65 -5.34
CA CYS A 78 -2.64 -1.23 -3.97
C CYS A 78 -1.39 -1.86 -3.39
N LEU A 79 -0.76 -1.13 -2.48
CA LEU A 79 0.31 -1.58 -1.61
C LEU A 79 -0.24 -1.64 -0.19
N ILE A 80 -0.02 -2.76 0.49
CA ILE A 80 -0.20 -2.95 1.93
C ILE A 80 1.20 -3.14 2.52
N PHE A 81 1.70 -2.10 3.18
CA PHE A 81 2.97 -2.15 3.88
C PHE A 81 2.75 -2.44 5.36
N GLN A 82 3.16 -3.64 5.78
CA GLN A 82 3.13 -4.09 7.17
C GLN A 82 4.39 -3.60 7.89
N ILE A 83 4.30 -2.43 8.52
CA ILE A 83 5.41 -1.71 9.16
C ILE A 83 5.87 -2.44 10.43
N THR A 84 4.93 -2.83 11.28
CA THR A 84 5.25 -3.65 12.45
C THR A 84 5.10 -5.11 12.10
N SER A 85 6.13 -5.89 12.42
CA SER A 85 6.08 -7.35 12.31
C SER A 85 5.40 -7.89 13.56
N LEU A 86 4.11 -8.20 13.48
CA LEU A 86 3.56 -9.31 14.26
C LEU A 86 3.98 -10.63 13.61
#